data_AF-A0A850M826-F1
#
_entry.id   AF-A0A850M826-F1
#
_cell.length_a   1.000
_cell.length_b   1.000
_cell.length_c   1.000
_cell.angle_alpha   90.00
_cell.angle_beta   90.00
_cell.angle_gamma   90.00
#
_symmetry.space_group_name_H-M   'P 1'
#
loop_
_entity.id
_entity.type
_entity.pdbx_description
1 polymer ?
#
loop_
_entity_poly.entity_id
_entity_poly.type
_entity_poly.pdbx_seq_one_letter_code
_entity_poly.pdbx_strand_id
1 'polypeptide(L)'
;MAIEEPKVTVRFIHPDKESLEYQVTKGQAMELEILAITKPPKRLMKTIDRVIESILMKQDKGEVGLDLILGPSRSGDIYNALKYLEIKDLIERRKDIKIIKILSEENLKEIRQVIKSLL
;
A
#
# COMPACT_ATOMS: atom_id res chain seq x y z
N MET A 1 19.90 17.40 -18.52
CA MET A 1 18.50 17.87 -18.59
C MET A 1 17.66 16.88 -17.82
N ALA A 2 16.99 17.31 -16.74
CA ALA A 2 16.05 16.46 -16.02
C ALA A 2 14.79 16.32 -16.88
N ILE A 3 14.41 15.10 -17.24
CA ILE A 3 13.16 14.82 -17.94
C ILE A 3 12.06 15.06 -16.90
N GLU A 4 11.36 16.19 -17.00
CA GLU A 4 10.21 16.44 -16.13
C GLU A 4 9.12 15.42 -16.46
N GLU A 5 8.80 14.55 -15.49
CA GLU A 5 7.74 13.57 -15.65
C GLU A 5 6.39 14.28 -15.89
N PRO A 6 5.56 13.78 -16.82
CA PRO A 6 4.28 14.39 -17.13
C PRO A 6 3.35 14.34 -15.91
N LYS A 7 2.92 15.53 -15.48
CA LYS A 7 1.98 15.72 -14.36
C LYS A 7 0.53 15.72 -14.86
N VAL A 8 -0.38 15.28 -14.01
CA VAL A 8 -1.82 15.31 -14.21
C VAL A 8 -2.47 16.03 -13.03
N THR A 9 -3.60 16.68 -13.29
CA THR A 9 -4.37 17.38 -12.25
C THR A 9 -5.42 16.45 -11.68
N VAL A 10 -5.38 16.23 -10.37
CA VAL A 10 -6.40 15.49 -9.61
C VAL A 10 -7.24 16.51 -8.84
N ARG A 11 -8.56 16.46 -9.02
CA ARG A 11 -9.53 17.31 -8.32
C ARG A 11 -10.31 16.48 -7.32
N PHE A 12 -10.23 16.83 -6.04
CA PHE A 12 -11.06 16.28 -4.98
C PHE A 12 -12.27 17.18 -4.79
N ILE A 13 -13.47 16.60 -4.75
CA ILE A 13 -14.71 17.34 -4.54
C ILE A 13 -15.32 16.83 -3.22
N HIS A 14 -15.44 17.73 -2.25
CA HIS A 14 -16.00 17.45 -0.95
C HIS A 14 -17.54 17.50 -0.98
N PRO A 15 -18.23 16.86 -0.01
CA PRO A 15 -19.70 16.82 0.02
C PRO A 15 -20.38 18.21 0.12
N ASP A 16 -19.66 19.21 0.63
CA ASP A 16 -20.05 20.62 0.70
C ASP A 16 -19.81 21.39 -0.62
N LYS A 17 -19.39 20.68 -1.69
CA LYS A 17 -19.02 21.20 -3.01
C LYS A 17 -17.73 22.02 -3.04
N GLU A 18 -16.95 22.03 -1.96
CA GLU A 18 -15.59 22.55 -2.00
C GLU A 18 -14.71 21.63 -2.85
N SER A 19 -13.77 22.20 -3.59
CA SER A 19 -12.86 21.40 -4.42
C SER A 19 -11.41 21.82 -4.25
N LEU A 20 -10.53 20.82 -4.14
CA LEU A 20 -9.09 20.98 -4.06
C LEU A 20 -8.43 20.35 -5.28
N GLU A 21 -7.51 21.06 -5.89
CA GLU A 21 -6.77 20.61 -7.07
C GLU A 21 -5.30 20.39 -6.74
N TYR A 22 -4.76 19.26 -7.18
CA TYR A 22 -3.35 18.91 -7.00
C TYR A 22 -2.74 18.51 -8.34
N GLN A 23 -1.54 19.04 -8.62
CA GLN A 23 -0.71 18.53 -9.72
C GLN A 23 0.20 17.43 -9.18
N VAL A 24 0.01 16.23 -9.71
CA VAL A 24 0.73 15.03 -9.28
C VAL A 24 1.26 14.29 -10.49
N THR A 25 2.25 13.42 -10.32
CA THR A 25 2.67 12.56 -11.42
C THR A 25 1.57 11.56 -11.79
N LYS A 26 1.61 10.99 -13.00
CA LYS A 26 0.66 9.94 -13.40
C LYS A 26 0.61 8.76 -12.41
N GLY A 27 1.75 8.37 -11.83
CA GLY A 27 1.81 7.32 -10.82
C GLY A 27 1.10 7.69 -9.53
N GLN A 28 1.31 8.91 -9.05
CA GLN A 28 0.63 9.43 -7.84
C GLN A 28 -0.87 9.62 -8.06
N ALA A 29 -1.30 10.07 -9.24
CA ALA A 29 -2.73 10.13 -9.58
C ALA A 29 -3.39 8.76 -9.55
N MET A 30 -2.73 7.73 -10.10
CA MET A 30 -3.24 6.36 -10.08
C MET A 30 -3.35 5.82 -8.65
N GLU A 31 -2.42 6.16 -7.77
CA GLU A 31 -2.48 5.80 -6.35
C GLU A 31 -3.61 6.52 -5.61
N LEU A 32 -3.81 7.81 -5.88
CA LEU A 32 -4.93 8.58 -5.34
C LEU A 32 -6.27 8.10 -5.89
N GLU A 33 -6.32 7.66 -7.15
CA GLU A 33 -7.50 7.07 -7.80
C GLU A 33 -7.86 5.72 -7.16
N ILE A 34 -6.85 4.87 -6.88
CA ILE A 34 -7.01 3.61 -6.13
C ILE A 34 -7.53 3.87 -4.71
N LEU A 35 -7.07 4.96 -4.06
CA LEU A 35 -7.48 5.33 -2.71
C LEU A 35 -8.85 6.02 -2.66
N ALA A 36 -9.23 6.76 -3.71
CA ALA A 36 -10.42 7.62 -3.73
C ALA A 36 -11.68 6.94 -4.31
N ILE A 37 -11.55 5.98 -5.25
CA ILE A 37 -12.70 5.56 -6.07
C ILE A 37 -13.41 4.30 -5.56
N THR A 38 -12.76 3.34 -4.92
CA THR A 38 -13.46 2.08 -4.56
C THR A 38 -12.87 1.41 -3.34
N LYS A 39 -13.73 0.73 -2.57
CA LYS A 39 -13.31 -0.42 -1.74
C LYS A 39 -12.22 -1.16 -2.52
N PRO A 40 -11.02 -1.38 -1.97
CA PRO A 40 -9.92 -1.98 -2.72
C PRO A 40 -10.44 -3.20 -3.47
N PRO A 41 -10.16 -3.37 -4.78
CA PRO A 41 -10.74 -4.47 -5.55
C PRO A 41 -10.56 -5.78 -4.78
N LYS A 42 -11.55 -6.70 -4.76
CA LYS A 42 -11.42 -7.97 -4.02
C LYS A 42 -10.07 -8.66 -4.26
N ARG A 43 -9.51 -8.50 -5.46
CA ARG A 43 -8.14 -8.90 -5.83
C ARG A 43 -7.04 -8.21 -4.99
N LEU A 44 -7.05 -6.89 -4.86
CA LEU A 44 -6.08 -6.15 -4.04
C LEU A 44 -6.25 -6.45 -2.55
N MET A 45 -7.49 -6.56 -2.05
CA MET A 45 -7.76 -6.99 -0.67
C MET A 45 -7.19 -8.37 -0.38
N LYS A 46 -7.35 -9.34 -1.30
CA LYS A 46 -6.72 -10.66 -1.20
C LYS A 46 -5.19 -10.57 -1.21
N THR A 47 -4.62 -9.67 -1.99
CA THR A 47 -3.17 -9.43 -2.00
C THR A 47 -2.70 -8.84 -0.66
N ILE A 48 -3.43 -7.86 -0.11
CA ILE A 48 -3.12 -7.28 1.20
C ILE A 48 -3.19 -8.35 2.30
N ASP A 49 -4.26 -9.16 2.36
CA ASP A 49 -4.37 -10.27 3.33
C ASP A 49 -3.19 -11.25 3.21
N ARG A 50 -2.84 -11.66 1.98
CA ARG A 50 -1.70 -12.55 1.72
C ARG A 50 -0.36 -11.93 2.14
N VAL A 51 -0.17 -10.63 1.89
CA VAL A 51 1.05 -9.91 2.27
C VAL A 51 1.14 -9.81 3.78
N ILE A 52 0.05 -9.42 4.46
CA ILE A 52 0.01 -9.38 5.93
C ILE A 52 0.29 -10.76 6.51
N GLU A 53 -0.35 -11.81 6.01
CA GLU A 53 -0.09 -13.19 6.42
C GLU A 53 1.38 -13.57 6.24
N SER A 54 1.96 -13.26 5.09
CA SER A 54 3.37 -13.55 4.81
C SER A 54 4.31 -12.81 5.74
N ILE A 55 4.02 -11.53 6.05
CA ILE A 55 4.78 -10.73 7.01
C ILE A 55 4.70 -11.37 8.40
N LEU A 56 3.49 -11.69 8.87
CA LEU A 56 3.27 -12.27 10.20
C LEU A 56 3.88 -13.68 10.34
N MET A 57 3.90 -14.48 9.28
CA MET A 57 4.47 -15.84 9.31
C MET A 57 5.99 -15.86 9.16
N LYS A 58 6.57 -14.90 8.42
CA LYS A 58 8.00 -14.89 8.09
C LYS A 58 8.79 -13.85 8.88
N GLN A 59 8.15 -13.10 9.77
CA GLN A 59 8.86 -12.17 10.63
C GLN A 59 9.81 -12.90 11.57
N ASP A 60 10.99 -12.32 11.77
CA ASP A 60 11.89 -12.64 12.85
C ASP A 60 12.15 -11.35 13.63
N LYS A 61 11.85 -11.35 14.92
CA LYS A 61 12.02 -10.20 15.84
C LYS A 61 11.40 -8.88 15.33
N GLY A 62 10.25 -8.94 14.67
CA GLY A 62 9.56 -7.75 14.15
C GLY A 62 10.09 -7.25 12.81
N GLU A 63 10.97 -8.00 12.13
CA GLU A 63 11.50 -7.65 10.81
C GLU A 63 11.29 -8.80 9.82
N VAL A 64 11.11 -8.48 8.54
CA VAL A 64 11.03 -9.48 7.47
C VAL A 64 11.76 -8.99 6.23
N GLY A 65 12.53 -9.87 5.61
CA GLY A 65 13.19 -9.56 4.33
C GLY A 65 12.17 -9.28 3.24
N LEU A 66 12.32 -8.17 2.53
CA LEU A 66 11.45 -7.77 1.42
C LEU A 66 11.41 -8.84 0.32
N ASP A 67 12.55 -9.48 0.04
CA ASP A 67 12.66 -10.55 -0.94
C ASP A 67 11.80 -11.79 -0.56
N LEU A 68 11.55 -12.01 0.73
CA LEU A 68 10.67 -13.10 1.21
C LEU A 68 9.18 -12.80 0.99
N ILE A 69 8.81 -11.53 0.88
CA ILE A 69 7.43 -11.08 0.63
C ILE A 69 7.16 -10.95 -0.87
N LEU A 70 8.12 -10.40 -1.62
CA LEU A 70 8.02 -10.29 -3.08
C LEU A 70 8.11 -11.68 -3.75
N GLY A 71 8.93 -12.59 -3.21
CA GLY A 71 9.21 -13.87 -3.85
C GLY A 71 9.78 -13.69 -5.26
N PRO A 72 9.59 -14.67 -6.18
CA PRO A 72 10.08 -14.56 -7.56
C PRO A 72 9.29 -13.54 -8.40
N SER A 73 8.13 -13.08 -7.90
CA SER A 73 7.24 -12.18 -8.64
C SER A 73 7.34 -10.76 -8.10
N ARG A 74 8.02 -9.87 -8.84
CA ARG A 74 8.02 -8.42 -8.57
C ARG A 74 6.70 -7.80 -9.01
N SER A 75 5.59 -8.30 -8.48
CA SER A 75 4.24 -7.88 -8.86
C SER A 75 3.95 -6.49 -8.31
N GLY A 76 3.46 -5.60 -9.19
CA GLY A 76 2.97 -4.27 -8.79
C GLY A 76 1.88 -4.32 -7.72
N ASP A 77 1.06 -5.39 -7.71
CA ASP A 77 0.03 -5.59 -6.69
C ASP A 77 0.62 -5.75 -5.28
N ILE A 78 1.78 -6.42 -5.15
CA ILE A 78 2.46 -6.58 -3.85
C ILE A 78 3.08 -5.25 -3.41
N TYR A 79 3.66 -4.49 -4.35
CA TYR A 79 4.17 -3.15 -4.06
C TYR A 79 3.07 -2.20 -3.58
N ASN A 80 1.90 -2.25 -4.22
CA ASN A 80 0.73 -1.47 -3.81
C ASN A 80 0.21 -1.90 -2.43
N ALA A 81 0.17 -3.19 -2.15
CA ALA A 81 -0.20 -3.70 -0.83
C ALA A 81 0.79 -3.24 0.25
N LEU A 82 2.10 -3.33 0.00
CA LEU A 82 3.12 -2.84 0.92
C LEU A 82 3.03 -1.33 1.14
N LYS A 83 2.80 -0.55 0.07
CA LYS A 83 2.61 0.90 0.16
C LYS A 83 1.38 1.26 0.97
N TYR A 84 0.28 0.51 0.81
CA TYR A 84 -0.92 0.69 1.63
C TYR A 84 -0.61 0.47 3.13
N LEU A 85 0.16 -0.58 3.47
CA LEU A 85 0.54 -0.85 4.87
C LEU A 85 1.49 0.21 5.44
N GLU A 86 2.37 0.78 4.63
CA GLU A 86 3.22 1.93 5.03
C GLU A 86 2.39 3.18 5.30
N ILE A 87 1.45 3.52 4.43
CA ILE A 87 0.57 4.70 4.60
C ILE A 87 -0.28 4.58 5.88
N LYS A 88 -0.56 3.35 6.33
CA LYS A 88 -1.28 3.06 7.56
C LYS A 88 -0.38 2.99 8.81
N ASP A 89 0.91 3.33 8.68
CA ASP A 89 1.91 3.27 9.76
C ASP A 89 2.02 1.90 10.44
N LEU A 90 1.80 0.82 9.69
CA LEU A 90 1.86 -0.55 10.21
C LEU A 90 3.22 -1.19 10.00
N ILE A 91 3.89 -0.78 8.94
CA ILE A 91 5.21 -1.25 8.55
C ILE A 91 6.06 -0.08 8.07
N GLU A 92 7.38 -0.25 8.14
CA GLU A 92 8.38 0.65 7.60
C GLU A 92 9.29 -0.15 6.67
N ARG A 93 9.42 0.23 5.39
CA ARG A 93 10.36 -0.44 4.47
C ARG A 93 11.69 0.31 4.41
N ARG A 94 12.75 -0.37 4.83
CA ARG A 94 14.14 0.02 4.61
C ARG A 94 14.60 -0.50 3.27
N LYS A 95 14.46 0.34 2.24
CA LYS A 95 14.68 -0.03 0.82
C LYS A 95 16.14 -0.33 0.50
N ASP A 96 17.05 0.31 1.20
CA ASP A 96 18.51 0.17 1.14
C ASP A 96 18.97 -1.24 1.51
N ILE A 97 18.44 -1.78 2.61
CA ILE A 97 18.79 -3.12 3.10
C ILE A 97 17.72 -4.18 2.79
N LYS A 98 16.66 -3.80 2.06
CA LYS A 98 15.52 -4.65 1.70
C LYS A 98 14.87 -5.34 2.91
N ILE A 99 14.63 -4.59 3.97
CA ILE A 99 13.95 -5.07 5.18
C ILE A 99 12.61 -4.34 5.33
N ILE A 100 11.60 -5.06 5.79
CA ILE A 100 10.32 -4.53 6.25
C ILE A 100 10.31 -4.66 7.76
N LYS A 101 10.28 -3.54 8.47
CA LYS A 101 10.11 -3.49 9.92
C LYS A 101 8.62 -3.38 10.24
N ILE A 102 8.15 -4.17 11.18
CA ILE A 102 6.77 -4.15 11.67
C ILE A 102 6.68 -3.12 12.79
N LEU A 103 5.79 -2.14 12.63
CA LEU A 103 5.56 -1.10 13.63
C LEU A 103 4.48 -1.51 14.62
N SER A 104 3.47 -2.25 14.17
CA SER A 104 2.38 -2.75 15.02
C SER A 104 1.81 -4.07 14.52
N GLU A 105 2.14 -5.17 15.22
CA GLU A 105 1.61 -6.51 14.90
C GLU A 105 0.10 -6.63 15.15
N GLU A 106 -0.41 -5.96 16.19
CA GLU A 106 -1.83 -5.98 16.57
C GLU A 106 -2.70 -5.33 15.49
N ASN A 107 -2.39 -4.10 15.10
CA ASN A 107 -3.09 -3.40 14.00
C ASN A 107 -3.01 -4.16 12.65
N LEU A 108 -1.92 -4.89 12.38
CA LEU A 108 -1.86 -5.78 11.20
C LEU A 108 -2.89 -6.91 11.29
N LYS A 109 -3.08 -7.52 12.47
CA LYS A 109 -4.09 -8.55 12.71
C LYS A 109 -5.51 -7.99 12.59
N GLU A 110 -5.77 -6.79 13.13
CA GLU A 110 -7.07 -6.12 13.02
C GLU A 110 -7.46 -5.85 11.57
N ILE A 111 -6.56 -5.25 10.78
CA ILE A 111 -6.82 -5.01 9.35
C ILE A 111 -7.06 -6.31 8.62
N ARG A 112 -6.31 -7.37 8.96
CA ARG A 112 -6.53 -8.69 8.38
C ARG A 112 -7.93 -9.23 8.67
N GLN A 113 -8.43 -9.08 9.90
CA GLN A 113 -9.80 -9.48 10.25
C GLN A 113 -10.85 -8.67 9.50
N VAL A 114 -10.65 -7.35 9.39
CA VAL A 114 -11.53 -6.48 8.60
C VAL A 114 -11.57 -6.92 7.15
N ILE A 115 -10.42 -7.18 6.53
CA ILE A 115 -10.35 -7.68 5.15
C ILE A 115 -11.08 -9.01 4.98
N LYS A 116 -10.89 -9.96 5.92
CA LYS A 116 -11.59 -11.26 5.89
C LYS A 116 -13.10 -11.11 6.01
N SER A 117 -13.59 -10.14 6.78
CA SER A 117 -15.03 -9.88 6.90
C SER A 117 -15.67 -9.29 5.62
N LEU A 118 -14.85 -8.71 4.73
CA LEU A 118 -15.28 -8.01 3.52
C LEU A 118 -15.11 -8.84 2.22
N LEU A 119 -14.41 -9.98 2.29
CA LEU A 119 -14.12 -10.86 1.15
C LEU A 119 -15.21 -11.92 0.94
#